data_AF-A0AAJ4T3N1-F1
#
_entry.id   AF-A0AAJ4T3N1-F1
#
_cell.length_a   1.000
_cell.length_b   1.000
_cell.length_c   1.000
_cell.angle_alpha   90.00
_cell.angle_beta   90.00
_cell.angle_gamma   90.00
#
_symmetry.space_group_name_H-M   'P 1'
#
loop_
_entity.id
_entity.type
_entity.pdbx_description
1 polymer ?
#
loop_
_entity_poly.entity_id
_entity_poly.type
_entity_poly.pdbx_seq_one_letter_code
_entity_poly.pdbx_strand_id
1 'polypeptide(L)'
;MANGTKLQYLLDTNVLLRKPMLLARSDAAELFLIPTVAINQLSNRGHGMSAGPLHRVLFAASNSGVEVIESSHTSPLYLPTSDNFRLDECDVAILEVLLELQSDTSRTVCLVTEDRLLRKAAIQLGLKAISLGELQEALDKPTMKGAQAPDTATNFEVEEQVKKYEKFELSNIKRVIAIGGLAIGIAVVVWYKYQQIFSLFAAIPHVFLALAALASGTLLYWFRQKYRPSYGMVETVIGVWISVNAFPLQLGIDVVASGLQVLGGLYVVVRGLDNVGNGLKGTRYAPIWQKFFG
;
A
#
# COMPACT_ATOMS: atom_id res chain seq x y z
N MET A 1 -25.12 34.99 18.03
CA MET A 1 -24.29 33.82 18.41
C MET A 1 -23.10 33.84 17.47
N ALA A 2 -21.87 33.94 17.98
CA ALA A 2 -20.69 33.82 17.13
C ALA A 2 -20.68 32.41 16.55
N ASN A 3 -20.72 32.25 15.22
CA ASN A 3 -20.49 30.96 14.59
C ASN A 3 -19.10 30.49 15.00
N GLY A 4 -19.03 29.54 15.94
CA GLY A 4 -17.77 28.97 16.35
C GLY A 4 -17.06 28.38 15.14
N THR A 5 -15.76 28.62 15.01
CA THR A 5 -14.92 28.03 13.98
C THR A 5 -15.04 26.50 14.05
N LYS A 6 -15.49 25.88 12.96
CA LYS A 6 -15.64 24.43 12.88
C LYS A 6 -14.25 23.81 12.70
N LEU A 7 -13.93 22.80 13.52
CA LEU A 7 -12.72 22.01 13.36
C LEU A 7 -12.90 21.06 12.17
N GLN A 8 -11.98 21.09 11.21
CA GLN A 8 -11.94 20.21 10.05
C GLN A 8 -10.65 19.39 10.06
N TYR A 9 -10.69 18.23 9.43
CA TYR A 9 -9.63 17.22 9.39
C TYR A 9 -9.17 17.01 7.95
N LEU A 10 -7.93 17.42 7.67
CA LEU A 10 -7.29 17.21 6.37
C LEU A 10 -6.70 15.80 6.33
N LEU A 11 -7.20 14.94 5.44
CA LEU A 11 -6.83 13.53 5.39
C LEU A 11 -5.68 13.29 4.41
N ASP A 12 -4.61 12.65 4.89
CA ASP A 12 -3.51 12.13 4.07
C ASP A 12 -3.94 10.85 3.30
N THR A 13 -3.34 10.62 2.14
CA THR A 13 -3.37 9.39 1.35
C THR A 13 -3.29 8.11 2.20
N ASN A 14 -2.36 8.03 3.14
CA ASN A 14 -2.18 6.82 3.94
C ASN A 14 -3.36 6.56 4.89
N VAL A 15 -4.03 7.62 5.36
CA VAL A 15 -5.23 7.51 6.18
C VAL A 15 -6.41 6.99 5.36
N LEU A 16 -6.58 7.54 4.14
CA LEU A 16 -7.62 7.11 3.20
C LEU A 16 -7.48 5.63 2.82
N LEU A 17 -6.24 5.15 2.62
CA LEU A 17 -5.96 3.74 2.33
C LEU A 17 -6.25 2.82 3.52
N ARG A 18 -5.86 3.22 4.73
CA ARG A 18 -5.97 2.38 5.93
C ARG A 18 -7.39 2.29 6.47
N LYS A 19 -8.15 3.38 6.44
CA LYS A 19 -9.50 3.43 7.01
C LYS A 19 -10.48 4.24 6.14
N PRO A 20 -10.80 3.75 4.94
CA PRO A 20 -11.77 4.40 4.04
C PRO A 20 -13.16 4.54 4.68
N MET A 21 -13.50 3.70 5.65
CA MET A 21 -14.75 3.77 6.42
C MET A 21 -14.93 5.09 7.18
N LEU A 22 -13.86 5.86 7.42
CA LEU A 22 -14.00 7.21 7.97
C LEU A 22 -14.87 8.10 7.09
N LEU A 23 -14.81 7.94 5.77
CA LEU A 23 -15.58 8.74 4.83
C LEU A 23 -17.08 8.41 4.85
N ALA A 24 -17.46 7.24 5.36
CA ALA A 24 -18.85 6.84 5.53
C ALA A 24 -19.46 7.36 6.84
N ARG A 25 -18.67 8.02 7.71
CA ARG A 25 -19.19 8.63 8.94
C ARG A 25 -19.94 9.92 8.60
N SER A 26 -21.26 9.81 8.65
CA SER A 26 -22.23 10.83 8.28
C SER A 26 -22.08 12.14 9.07
N ASP A 27 -21.86 12.01 10.37
CA ASP A 27 -21.67 13.09 11.33
C ASP A 27 -20.36 13.87 11.08
N ALA A 28 -19.48 13.32 10.24
CA ALA A 28 -18.16 13.84 9.99
C ALA A 28 -17.89 14.21 8.52
N ALA A 29 -18.88 14.08 7.61
CA ALA A 29 -18.66 14.41 6.19
C ALA A 29 -18.18 15.86 6.00
N GLU A 30 -18.86 16.82 6.63
CA GLU A 30 -18.45 18.24 6.65
C GLU A 30 -17.18 18.52 7.50
N LEU A 31 -16.69 17.52 8.24
CA LEU A 31 -15.45 17.61 9.01
C LEU A 31 -14.25 17.16 8.19
N PHE A 32 -14.41 16.45 7.06
CA PHE A 32 -13.28 15.91 6.31
C PHE A 32 -12.94 16.75 5.08
N LEU A 33 -11.65 17.03 4.93
CA LEU A 33 -11.06 17.67 3.76
C LEU A 33 -10.10 16.67 3.10
N ILE A 34 -10.19 16.52 1.78
CA ILE A 34 -9.28 15.66 1.02
C ILE A 34 -8.50 16.52 0.02
N PRO A 35 -7.16 16.60 0.14
CA PRO A 35 -6.35 17.26 -0.88
C PRO A 35 -6.43 16.53 -2.22
N THR A 36 -6.58 17.26 -3.34
CA THR A 36 -6.54 16.69 -4.70
C THR A 36 -5.22 15.96 -4.95
N VAL A 37 -4.12 16.41 -4.35
CA VAL A 37 -2.82 15.73 -4.39
C VAL A 37 -2.87 14.33 -3.77
N ALA A 38 -3.62 14.13 -2.68
CA ALA A 38 -3.82 12.81 -2.09
C ALA A 38 -4.63 11.89 -3.04
N ILE A 39 -5.67 12.43 -3.69
CA ILE A 39 -6.47 11.69 -4.69
C ILE A 39 -5.59 11.30 -5.89
N ASN A 40 -4.78 12.22 -6.39
CA ASN A 40 -3.85 11.98 -7.49
C ASN A 40 -2.80 10.93 -7.11
N GLN A 41 -2.27 10.99 -5.88
CA GLN A 41 -1.34 9.99 -5.38
C GLN A 41 -2.00 8.61 -5.30
N LEU A 42 -3.26 8.51 -4.87
CA LEU A 42 -4.03 7.26 -4.87
C LEU A 42 -4.22 6.71 -6.28
N SER A 43 -4.56 7.57 -7.24
CA SER A 43 -4.72 7.21 -8.66
C SER A 43 -3.39 6.69 -9.24
N ASN A 44 -2.30 7.42 -9.00
CA ASN A 44 -0.96 7.08 -9.49
C ASN A 44 -0.39 5.82 -8.84
N ARG A 45 -0.56 5.63 -7.52
CA ARG A 45 -0.17 4.39 -6.81
C ARG A 45 -1.01 3.21 -7.28
N GLY A 46 -2.22 3.48 -7.76
CA GLY A 46 -3.21 2.51 -8.19
C GLY A 46 -3.06 2.02 -9.63
N HIS A 47 -1.87 2.06 -10.26
CA HIS A 47 -1.59 1.38 -11.55
C HIS A 47 -1.80 -0.17 -11.53
N GLY A 48 -2.46 -0.71 -10.50
CA GLY A 48 -2.94 -2.08 -10.36
C GLY A 48 -4.43 -2.15 -9.98
N MET A 49 -4.87 -3.32 -9.53
CA MET A 49 -6.30 -3.69 -9.36
C MET A 49 -7.15 -2.78 -8.46
N SER A 50 -6.57 -1.91 -7.61
CA SER A 50 -7.29 -1.24 -6.50
C SER A 50 -7.71 0.23 -6.75
N ALA A 51 -7.28 0.89 -7.83
CA ALA A 51 -7.64 2.31 -8.07
C ALA A 51 -9.15 2.53 -8.26
N GLY A 52 -9.79 1.69 -9.07
CA GLY A 52 -11.19 1.88 -9.47
C GLY A 52 -12.18 1.85 -8.30
N PRO A 53 -12.12 0.85 -7.41
CA PRO A 53 -12.99 0.81 -6.23
C PRO A 53 -12.80 1.98 -5.26
N LEU A 54 -11.57 2.40 -4.99
CA LEU A 54 -11.31 3.50 -4.05
C LEU A 54 -11.76 4.85 -4.64
N HIS A 55 -11.58 5.07 -5.94
CA HIS A 55 -12.11 6.26 -6.62
C HIS A 55 -13.64 6.36 -6.49
N ARG A 56 -14.36 5.22 -6.52
CA ARG A 56 -15.81 5.21 -6.28
C ARG A 56 -16.17 5.61 -4.84
N VAL A 57 -15.38 5.19 -3.86
CA VAL A 57 -15.54 5.62 -2.46
C VAL A 57 -15.33 7.12 -2.34
N LEU A 58 -14.24 7.65 -2.91
CA LEU A 58 -13.93 9.09 -2.88
C LEU A 58 -15.01 9.93 -3.56
N PHE A 59 -15.51 9.49 -4.71
CA PHE A 59 -16.58 10.16 -5.43
C PHE A 59 -17.90 10.16 -4.62
N ALA A 60 -18.28 9.02 -4.05
CA ALA A 60 -19.47 8.93 -3.19
C ALA A 60 -19.33 9.79 -1.93
N ALA A 61 -18.14 9.82 -1.33
CA ALA A 61 -17.84 10.65 -0.16
C ALA A 61 -17.93 12.15 -0.48
N SER A 62 -17.41 12.58 -1.64
CA SER A 62 -17.53 13.97 -2.09
C SER A 62 -18.99 14.39 -2.28
N ASN A 63 -19.82 13.52 -2.87
CA ASN A 63 -21.26 13.76 -2.99
C ASN A 63 -21.99 13.79 -1.63
N SER A 64 -21.38 13.24 -0.58
CA SER A 64 -21.93 13.19 0.77
C SER A 64 -21.47 14.36 1.66
N GLY A 65 -20.71 15.32 1.11
CA GLY A 65 -20.30 16.54 1.81
C GLY A 65 -18.82 16.59 2.21
N VAL A 66 -18.02 15.59 1.85
CA VAL A 66 -16.55 15.67 2.00
C VAL A 66 -15.99 16.65 0.97
N GLU A 67 -15.32 17.69 1.45
CA GLU A 67 -14.78 18.75 0.58
C GLU A 67 -13.43 18.29 -0.02
N VAL A 68 -13.31 18.38 -1.34
CA VAL A 68 -12.05 18.14 -2.04
C VAL A 68 -11.36 19.48 -2.25
N ILE A 69 -10.13 19.62 -1.75
CA ILE A 69 -9.37 20.87 -1.77
C ILE A 69 -8.27 20.78 -2.81
N GLU A 70 -8.29 21.70 -3.78
CA GLU A 70 -7.21 21.86 -4.74
C GLU A 70 -6.02 22.60 -4.11
N SER A 71 -4.81 22.19 -4.47
CA SER A 71 -3.59 22.95 -4.11
C SER A 71 -3.46 24.12 -5.06
N SER A 72 -3.34 25.34 -4.53
CA SER A 72 -3.17 26.53 -5.37
C SER A 72 -1.80 26.61 -6.06
N HIS A 73 -0.82 25.77 -5.70
CA HIS A 73 0.56 25.73 -6.25
C HIS A 73 1.27 27.10 -6.32
N THR A 74 0.79 28.11 -5.59
CA THR A 74 1.18 29.50 -5.86
C THR A 74 2.57 29.86 -5.38
N SER A 75 3.20 29.06 -4.50
CA SER A 75 4.59 29.26 -4.09
C SER A 75 5.20 27.98 -3.50
N PRO A 76 6.45 27.63 -3.84
CA PRO A 76 7.13 26.50 -3.24
C PRO A 76 7.27 26.72 -1.73
N LEU A 77 6.81 25.76 -0.94
CA LEU A 77 7.01 25.79 0.50
C LEU A 77 8.49 25.59 0.84
N TYR A 78 9.13 26.65 1.31
CA TYR A 78 10.47 26.56 1.90
C TYR A 78 10.36 25.97 3.30
N LEU A 79 10.36 24.65 3.39
CA LEU A 79 10.53 23.97 4.65
C LEU A 79 11.94 24.25 5.17
N PRO A 80 12.12 24.64 6.45
CA PRO A 80 13.44 24.73 7.04
C PRO A 80 14.07 23.33 6.98
N THR A 81 14.97 23.14 6.03
CA THR A 81 15.73 21.91 5.85
C THR A 81 16.70 21.80 7.01
N SER A 82 16.23 21.30 8.15
CA SER A 82 17.13 20.54 9.02
C SER A 82 17.54 19.31 8.21
N ASP A 83 18.86 19.13 8.02
CA ASP A 83 19.51 18.25 7.03
C ASP A 83 19.07 16.76 7.00
N ASN A 84 18.13 16.34 7.84
CA ASN A 84 17.72 14.94 8.01
C ASN A 84 16.25 14.65 7.67
N PHE A 85 15.45 15.63 7.21
CA PHE A 85 14.03 15.41 6.90
C PHE A 85 13.75 15.63 5.41
N ARG A 86 13.66 14.54 4.65
CA ARG A 86 13.23 14.56 3.25
C ARG A 86 11.78 14.08 3.16
N LEU A 87 10.86 15.02 3.01
CA LEU A 87 9.46 14.73 2.67
C LEU A 87 9.34 14.40 1.18
N ASP A 88 8.34 13.61 0.82
CA ASP A 88 8.01 13.41 -0.59
C ASP A 88 7.25 14.63 -1.17
N GLU A 89 7.16 14.73 -2.50
CA GLU A 89 6.48 15.88 -3.15
C GLU A 89 5.00 15.97 -2.78
N CYS A 90 4.36 14.83 -2.49
CA CYS A 90 2.96 14.78 -2.09
C CYS A 90 2.78 15.30 -0.67
N ASP A 91 3.67 14.94 0.26
CA ASP A 91 3.71 15.41 1.64
C ASP A 91 3.90 16.93 1.68
N VAL A 92 4.81 17.48 0.86
CA VAL A 92 5.02 18.92 0.73
C VAL A 92 3.74 19.61 0.25
N ALA A 93 3.11 19.10 -0.80
CA ALA A 93 1.87 19.66 -1.32
C ALA A 93 0.69 19.56 -0.32
N ILE A 94 0.63 18.51 0.50
CA ILE A 94 -0.36 18.41 1.59
C ILE A 94 -0.11 19.49 2.65
N LEU A 95 1.16 19.76 3.01
CA LEU A 95 1.50 20.84 3.93
C LEU A 95 1.19 22.23 3.35
N GLU A 96 1.39 22.44 2.05
CA GLU A 96 1.00 23.67 1.35
C GLU A 96 -0.51 23.92 1.47
N VAL A 97 -1.32 22.91 1.15
CA VAL A 97 -2.79 22.98 1.30
C VAL A 97 -3.17 23.28 2.76
N LEU A 98 -2.51 22.64 3.72
CA LEU A 98 -2.78 22.86 5.14
C LEU A 98 -2.47 24.30 5.58
N LEU A 99 -1.34 24.86 5.11
CA LEU A 99 -0.96 26.25 5.41
C LEU A 99 -1.92 27.25 4.79
N GLU A 100 -2.32 27.02 3.54
CA GLU A 100 -3.30 27.85 2.84
C GLU A 100 -4.62 27.87 3.61
N LEU A 101 -5.14 26.69 3.99
CA LEU A 101 -6.37 26.59 4.78
C LEU A 101 -6.25 27.20 6.18
N GLN A 102 -5.07 27.16 6.79
CA GLN A 102 -4.83 27.75 8.11
C GLN A 102 -4.75 29.29 8.07
N SER A 103 -4.47 29.87 6.89
CA SER A 103 -4.51 31.32 6.68
C SER A 103 -5.94 31.88 6.68
N ASP A 104 -6.93 31.04 6.38
CA ASP A 104 -8.34 31.38 6.50
C ASP A 104 -8.80 31.31 7.96
N THR A 105 -8.91 32.48 8.60
CA THR A 105 -9.35 32.62 9.99
C THR A 105 -10.74 32.03 10.30
N SER A 106 -11.54 31.70 9.29
CA SER A 106 -12.87 31.10 9.48
C SER A 106 -12.82 29.58 9.77
N ARG A 107 -11.69 28.93 9.46
CA ARG A 107 -11.52 27.48 9.59
C ARG A 107 -10.46 27.14 10.63
N THR A 108 -10.64 26.02 11.32
CA THR A 108 -9.55 25.41 12.09
C THR A 108 -9.28 24.06 11.47
N VAL A 109 -8.10 23.85 10.92
CA VAL A 109 -7.77 22.60 10.23
C VAL A 109 -6.74 21.79 11.03
N CYS A 110 -6.95 20.48 11.09
CA CYS A 110 -6.05 19.53 11.72
C CYS A 110 -5.63 18.47 10.71
N LEU A 111 -4.33 18.31 10.49
CA LEU A 111 -3.81 17.25 9.63
C LEU A 111 -3.99 15.89 10.30
N VAL A 112 -4.49 14.91 9.55
CA VAL A 112 -4.56 13.52 9.99
C VAL A 112 -3.61 12.70 9.13
N THR A 113 -2.52 12.24 9.73
CA THR A 113 -1.51 11.42 9.04
C THR A 113 -0.92 10.36 9.96
N GLU A 114 -0.53 9.24 9.37
CA GLU A 114 0.23 8.16 10.01
C GLU A 114 1.73 8.25 9.70
N ASP A 115 2.13 9.18 8.84
CA ASP A 115 3.53 9.44 8.53
C ASP A 115 4.15 10.30 9.63
N ARG A 116 5.18 9.75 10.27
CA ARG A 116 5.86 10.41 11.39
C ARG A 116 6.64 11.66 10.95
N LEU A 117 7.21 11.64 9.75
CA LEU A 117 7.99 12.74 9.20
C LEU A 117 7.06 13.89 8.82
N LEU A 118 5.97 13.60 8.09
CA LEU A 118 4.95 14.60 7.73
C LEU A 118 4.31 15.21 8.98
N ARG A 119 3.93 14.39 9.98
CA ARG A 119 3.38 14.88 11.25
C ARG A 119 4.35 15.78 11.99
N LYS A 120 5.64 15.40 12.06
CA LYS A 120 6.68 16.21 12.71
C LYS A 120 6.88 17.55 11.99
N ALA A 121 6.91 17.53 10.65
CA ALA A 121 7.03 18.73 9.84
C ALA A 121 5.86 19.69 10.05
N ALA A 122 4.62 19.19 10.05
CA ALA A 122 3.44 19.98 10.37
C ALA A 122 3.55 20.66 11.74
N ILE A 123 3.94 19.91 12.78
CA ILE A 123 4.11 20.45 14.14
C ILE A 123 5.22 21.52 14.19
N GLN A 124 6.33 21.32 13.46
CA GLN A 124 7.42 22.32 13.38
C GLN A 124 6.99 23.63 12.73
N LEU A 125 6.00 23.57 11.83
CA LEU A 125 5.37 24.74 11.23
C LEU A 125 4.28 25.37 12.13
N GLY A 126 4.08 24.85 13.35
CA GLY A 126 3.03 25.32 14.26
C GLY A 126 1.62 24.85 13.88
N LEU A 127 1.50 23.85 12.99
CA LEU A 127 0.24 23.30 12.54
C LEU A 127 -0.22 22.16 13.46
N LYS A 128 -1.54 21.99 13.60
CA LYS A 128 -2.11 20.86 14.33
C LYS A 128 -2.05 19.61 13.48
N ALA A 129 -1.51 18.54 14.02
CA ALA A 129 -1.47 17.24 13.36
C ALA A 129 -1.68 16.10 14.36
N ILE A 130 -2.50 15.13 13.97
CA ILE A 130 -2.87 13.96 14.78
C ILE A 130 -2.76 12.66 13.96
N SER A 131 -2.66 11.55 14.66
CA SER A 131 -2.71 10.18 14.14
C SER A 131 -4.13 9.67 13.95
N LEU A 132 -4.27 8.50 13.33
CA LEU A 132 -5.54 7.92 12.93
C LEU A 132 -6.43 7.35 14.07
N GLY A 133 -5.97 6.50 14.98
CA GLY A 133 -5.29 6.94 16.19
C GLY A 133 -6.16 7.89 17.00
N GLU A 134 -5.58 9.04 17.27
CA GLU A 134 -6.17 10.18 17.96
C GLU A 134 -7.45 10.71 17.28
N LEU A 135 -7.55 10.64 15.94
CA LEU A 135 -8.78 11.01 15.24
C LEU A 135 -9.97 10.13 15.66
N GLN A 136 -9.78 8.81 15.76
CA GLN A 136 -10.86 7.91 16.18
C GLN A 136 -11.32 8.22 17.60
N GLU A 137 -10.38 8.43 18.51
CA GLU A 137 -10.69 8.83 19.88
C GLU A 137 -11.43 10.17 19.92
N ALA A 138 -11.09 11.12 19.03
CA ALA A 138 -11.78 12.39 18.93
C ALA A 138 -13.22 12.24 18.40
N LEU A 139 -13.42 11.39 17.39
CA LEU A 139 -14.73 11.13 16.79
C LEU A 139 -15.64 10.28 17.70
N ASP A 140 -15.07 9.41 18.53
CA ASP A 140 -15.86 8.52 19.42
C ASP A 140 -16.30 9.23 20.71
N LYS A 141 -15.78 10.43 21.00
CA LYS A 141 -16.22 11.23 22.14
C LYS A 141 -17.68 11.69 21.95
N PRO A 142 -18.56 11.46 22.94
CA PRO A 142 -20.01 11.70 22.83
C PRO A 142 -20.38 13.18 22.63
N THR A 143 -19.45 14.11 22.81
CA THR A 143 -19.65 15.56 22.65
C THR A 143 -20.06 15.97 21.23
N MET A 144 -19.79 15.13 20.23
CA MET A 144 -20.15 15.38 18.82
C MET A 144 -21.58 14.91 18.47
N LYS A 145 -22.31 14.19 19.35
CA LYS A 145 -23.64 13.62 19.07
C LYS A 145 -24.79 14.63 18.95
N GLY A 146 -24.50 15.94 18.98
CA GLY A 146 -25.49 17.01 18.81
C GLY A 146 -25.80 17.36 17.36
N ALA A 147 -25.02 16.85 16.38
CA ALA A 147 -25.32 17.04 14.97
C ALA A 147 -26.54 16.19 14.59
N GLN A 148 -27.53 16.82 13.95
CA GLN A 148 -28.71 16.13 13.43
C GLN A 148 -28.27 14.92 12.60
N ALA A 149 -28.92 13.77 12.83
CA ALA A 149 -28.66 12.55 12.07
C ALA A 149 -28.77 12.88 10.57
N PRO A 150 -27.67 12.79 9.81
CA PRO A 150 -27.71 13.12 8.39
C PRO A 150 -28.61 12.15 7.64
N ASP A 151 -29.04 12.56 6.44
CA ASP A 151 -29.87 11.75 5.56
C ASP A 151 -29.28 10.33 5.43
N THR A 152 -30.03 9.33 5.92
CA THR A 152 -29.54 7.96 6.07
C THR A 152 -29.21 7.31 4.73
N ALA A 153 -29.76 7.84 3.63
CA ALA A 153 -29.59 7.33 2.28
C ALA A 153 -28.17 7.53 1.71
N THR A 154 -27.56 8.72 1.87
CA THR A 154 -26.23 9.01 1.29
C THR A 154 -25.12 8.22 1.97
N ASN A 155 -25.19 8.09 3.29
CA ASN A 155 -24.22 7.34 4.08
C ASN A 155 -24.24 5.86 3.78
N PHE A 156 -25.43 5.32 3.50
CA PHE A 156 -25.58 3.94 3.08
C PHE A 156 -24.81 3.65 1.78
N GLU A 157 -24.83 4.59 0.81
CA GLU A 157 -24.09 4.44 -0.44
C GLU A 157 -22.57 4.41 -0.20
N VAL A 158 -22.03 5.38 0.56
CA VAL A 158 -20.58 5.42 0.87
C VAL A 158 -20.16 4.16 1.63
N GLU A 159 -20.93 3.75 2.65
CA GLU A 159 -20.66 2.54 3.42
C GLU A 159 -20.68 1.28 2.53
N GLU A 160 -21.63 1.17 1.60
CA GLU A 160 -21.71 0.07 0.65
C GLU A 160 -20.47 0.04 -0.27
N GLN A 161 -20.03 1.19 -0.77
CA GLN A 161 -18.83 1.28 -1.60
C GLN A 161 -17.57 0.89 -0.81
N VAL A 162 -17.45 1.34 0.45
CA VAL A 162 -16.34 0.96 1.33
C VAL A 162 -16.33 -0.55 1.57
N LYS A 163 -17.48 -1.16 1.89
CA LYS A 163 -17.59 -2.62 2.08
C LYS A 163 -17.22 -3.39 0.81
N LYS A 164 -17.66 -2.92 -0.36
CA LYS A 164 -17.27 -3.49 -1.67
C LYS A 164 -15.76 -3.41 -1.88
N TYR A 165 -15.14 -2.27 -1.56
CA TYR A 165 -13.69 -2.09 -1.63
C TYR A 165 -12.94 -3.04 -0.68
N GLU A 166 -13.34 -3.13 0.59
CA GLU A 166 -12.68 -4.02 1.56
C GLU A 166 -12.80 -5.50 1.17
N LYS A 167 -13.97 -5.91 0.68
CA LYS A 167 -14.19 -7.28 0.18
C LYS A 167 -13.32 -7.56 -1.04
N PHE A 168 -13.16 -6.58 -1.93
CA PHE A 168 -12.31 -6.68 -3.11
C PHE A 168 -10.82 -6.82 -2.74
N GLU A 169 -10.29 -5.96 -1.87
CA GLU A 169 -8.91 -6.05 -1.34
C GLU A 169 -8.65 -7.41 -0.68
N LEU A 170 -9.56 -7.85 0.19
CA LEU A 170 -9.43 -9.15 0.87
C LEU A 170 -9.47 -10.32 -0.13
N SER A 171 -10.35 -10.26 -1.14
CA SER A 171 -10.42 -11.28 -2.18
C SER A 171 -9.13 -11.35 -2.99
N ASN A 172 -8.54 -10.20 -3.33
CA ASN A 172 -7.28 -10.14 -4.07
C ASN A 172 -6.11 -10.74 -3.28
N ILE A 173 -6.03 -10.49 -1.98
CA ILE A 173 -4.97 -11.09 -1.15
C ILE A 173 -5.15 -12.59 -1.01
N LYS A 174 -6.39 -13.06 -0.82
CA LYS A 174 -6.69 -14.50 -0.84
C LYS A 174 -6.25 -15.13 -2.16
N ARG A 175 -6.49 -14.47 -3.30
CA ARG A 175 -6.00 -14.93 -4.62
C ARG A 175 -4.47 -14.93 -4.68
N VAL A 176 -3.80 -13.89 -4.21
CA VAL A 176 -2.34 -13.79 -4.18
C VAL A 176 -1.73 -14.94 -3.38
N ILE A 177 -2.26 -15.21 -2.19
CA ILE A 177 -1.81 -16.30 -1.32
C ILE A 177 -2.11 -17.66 -1.96
N ALA A 178 -3.31 -17.86 -2.52
CA ALA A 178 -3.68 -19.11 -3.16
C ALA A 178 -2.80 -19.44 -4.38
N ILE A 179 -2.53 -18.45 -5.23
CA ILE A 179 -1.66 -18.59 -6.41
C ILE A 179 -0.21 -18.86 -5.97
N GLY A 180 0.29 -18.13 -4.97
CA GLY A 180 1.63 -18.36 -4.42
C GLY A 180 1.77 -19.76 -3.82
N GLY A 181 0.78 -20.20 -3.04
CA GLY A 181 0.73 -21.54 -2.46
C GLY A 181 0.67 -22.63 -3.52
N LEU A 182 -0.12 -22.45 -4.58
CA LEU A 182 -0.17 -23.38 -5.71
C LEU A 182 1.20 -23.50 -6.41
N ALA A 183 1.84 -22.37 -6.68
CA ALA A 183 3.16 -22.34 -7.32
C ALA A 183 4.24 -23.03 -6.44
N ILE A 184 4.21 -22.80 -5.13
CA ILE A 184 5.08 -23.50 -4.17
C ILE A 184 4.78 -25.01 -4.18
N GLY A 185 3.51 -25.40 -4.17
CA GLY A 185 3.11 -26.82 -4.25
C GLY A 185 3.63 -27.50 -5.52
N ILE A 186 3.54 -26.84 -6.67
CA ILE A 186 4.11 -27.33 -7.94
C ILE A 186 5.64 -27.48 -7.81
N ALA A 187 6.34 -26.49 -7.24
CA ALA A 187 7.79 -26.57 -7.05
C ALA A 187 8.19 -27.77 -6.15
N VAL A 188 7.42 -28.04 -5.09
CA VAL A 188 7.64 -29.20 -4.21
C VAL A 188 7.42 -30.52 -4.95
N VAL A 189 6.37 -30.62 -5.76
CA VAL A 189 6.10 -31.83 -6.56
C VAL A 189 7.21 -32.06 -7.59
N VAL A 190 7.63 -31.00 -8.30
CA VAL A 190 8.76 -31.07 -9.26
C VAL A 190 10.03 -31.52 -8.57
N TRP A 191 10.32 -31.00 -7.38
CA TRP A 191 11.45 -31.43 -6.56
C TRP A 191 11.37 -32.93 -6.21
N TYR A 192 10.26 -33.38 -5.64
CA TYR A 192 10.08 -34.78 -5.23
C TYR A 192 10.16 -35.75 -6.42
N LYS A 193 9.76 -35.28 -7.61
CA LYS A 193 9.77 -36.06 -8.85
C LYS A 193 10.96 -35.75 -9.75
N TYR A 194 11.97 -35.04 -9.26
CA TYR A 194 13.07 -34.53 -10.08
C TYR A 194 13.76 -35.64 -10.90
N GLN A 195 14.04 -36.81 -10.28
CA GLN A 195 14.68 -37.94 -10.99
C GLN A 195 13.81 -38.48 -12.14
N GLN A 196 12.48 -38.56 -11.95
CA GLN A 196 11.54 -39.02 -12.97
C GLN A 196 11.36 -37.97 -14.08
N ILE A 197 11.38 -36.69 -13.71
CA ILE A 197 11.30 -35.58 -14.67
C ILE A 197 12.59 -35.48 -15.49
N PHE A 198 13.75 -35.66 -14.86
CA PHE A 198 15.05 -35.60 -15.52
C PHE A 198 15.23 -36.73 -16.54
N SER A 199 14.79 -37.95 -16.23
CA SER A 199 14.82 -39.05 -17.20
C SER A 199 13.91 -38.81 -18.41
N LEU A 200 12.79 -38.10 -18.25
CA LEU A 200 11.97 -37.64 -19.37
C LEU A 200 12.70 -36.59 -20.22
N PHE A 201 13.41 -35.65 -19.60
CA PHE A 201 14.18 -34.64 -20.33
C PHE A 201 15.33 -35.24 -21.15
N ALA A 202 15.95 -36.32 -20.68
CA ALA A 202 17.00 -37.01 -21.42
C ALA A 202 16.52 -37.58 -22.77
N ALA A 203 15.22 -37.86 -22.91
CA ALA A 203 14.62 -38.37 -24.15
C ALA A 203 14.19 -37.24 -25.12
N ILE A 204 14.17 -35.98 -24.69
CA ILE A 204 13.68 -34.85 -25.47
C ILE A 204 14.85 -34.21 -26.24
N PRO A 205 14.74 -34.00 -27.57
CA PRO A 205 15.79 -33.30 -28.32
C PRO A 205 16.05 -31.89 -27.78
N HIS A 206 17.32 -31.49 -27.71
CA HIS A 206 17.77 -30.21 -27.11
C HIS A 206 17.04 -28.97 -27.67
N VAL A 207 16.64 -28.97 -28.94
CA VAL A 207 15.88 -27.87 -29.56
C VAL A 207 14.53 -27.64 -28.84
N PHE A 208 13.83 -28.71 -28.45
CA PHE A 208 12.57 -28.59 -27.72
C PHE A 208 12.78 -28.12 -26.28
N LEU A 209 13.89 -28.51 -25.64
CA LEU A 209 14.25 -27.98 -24.32
C LEU A 209 14.52 -26.47 -24.38
N ALA A 210 15.22 -26.00 -25.41
CA ALA A 210 15.46 -24.57 -25.63
C ALA A 210 14.15 -23.80 -25.85
N LEU A 211 13.24 -24.32 -26.68
CA LEU A 211 11.92 -23.72 -26.87
C LEU A 211 11.09 -23.71 -25.59
N ALA A 212 11.12 -24.78 -24.80
CA ALA A 212 10.44 -24.86 -23.52
C ALA A 212 11.02 -23.86 -22.50
N ALA A 213 12.34 -23.65 -22.48
CA ALA A 213 13.00 -22.65 -21.65
C ALA A 213 12.60 -21.22 -22.04
N LEU A 214 12.50 -20.93 -23.35
CA LEU A 214 12.06 -19.62 -23.83
C LEU A 214 10.58 -19.35 -23.51
N ALA A 215 9.73 -20.36 -23.70
CA ALA A 215 8.32 -20.29 -23.34
C ALA A 215 8.13 -20.10 -21.83
N SER A 216 8.88 -20.83 -21.00
CA SER A 216 8.80 -20.70 -19.54
C SER A 216 9.31 -19.33 -19.06
N GLY A 217 10.39 -18.80 -19.65
CA GLY A 217 10.87 -17.45 -19.37
C GLY A 217 9.82 -16.38 -19.68
N THR A 218 9.14 -16.50 -20.82
CA THR A 218 8.06 -15.59 -21.22
C THR A 218 6.86 -15.69 -20.26
N LEU A 219 6.48 -16.91 -19.89
CA LEU A 219 5.37 -17.17 -18.97
C LEU A 219 5.67 -16.65 -17.56
N LEU A 220 6.90 -16.82 -17.07
CA LEU A 220 7.35 -16.27 -15.79
C LEU A 220 7.37 -14.75 -15.81
N TYR A 221 7.79 -14.14 -16.91
CA TYR A 221 7.74 -12.68 -17.07
C TYR A 221 6.30 -12.17 -17.02
N TRP A 222 5.39 -12.79 -17.78
CA TRP A 222 3.96 -12.46 -17.73
C TRP A 222 3.38 -12.63 -16.32
N PHE A 223 3.72 -13.73 -15.65
CA PHE A 223 3.28 -14.01 -14.29
C PHE A 223 3.81 -12.97 -13.29
N ARG A 224 5.08 -12.56 -13.41
CA ARG A 224 5.67 -11.48 -12.60
C ARG A 224 4.93 -10.15 -12.79
N GLN A 225 4.54 -9.81 -14.02
CA GLN A 225 3.80 -8.57 -14.29
C GLN A 225 2.39 -8.60 -13.69
N LYS A 226 1.68 -9.72 -13.81
CA LYS A 226 0.28 -9.82 -13.39
C LYS A 226 0.08 -10.14 -11.90
N TYR A 227 0.94 -10.98 -11.33
CA TYR A 227 0.84 -11.51 -9.96
C TYR A 227 2.12 -11.24 -9.17
N ARG A 228 2.64 -10.01 -9.29
CA ARG A 228 3.91 -9.59 -8.69
C ARG A 228 4.10 -9.99 -7.22
N PRO A 229 3.12 -9.82 -6.30
CA PRO A 229 3.32 -10.25 -4.92
C PRO A 229 3.40 -11.77 -4.77
N SER A 230 2.58 -12.54 -5.52
CA SER A 230 2.66 -14.01 -5.51
C SER A 230 3.99 -14.50 -6.05
N TYR A 231 4.49 -13.88 -7.13
CA TYR A 231 5.81 -14.17 -7.68
C TYR A 231 6.91 -13.91 -6.66
N GLY A 232 6.88 -12.76 -5.98
CA GLY A 232 7.85 -12.43 -4.94
C GLY A 232 7.83 -13.41 -3.75
N MET A 233 6.66 -13.91 -3.35
CA MET A 233 6.55 -14.98 -2.33
C MET A 233 7.22 -16.27 -2.80
N VAL A 234 6.96 -16.69 -4.04
CA VAL A 234 7.57 -17.90 -4.63
C VAL A 234 9.10 -17.76 -4.68
N GLU A 235 9.60 -16.61 -5.14
CA GLU A 235 11.05 -16.33 -5.16
C GLU A 235 11.64 -16.42 -3.75
N THR A 236 10.99 -15.79 -2.76
CA THR A 236 11.45 -15.82 -1.38
C THR A 236 11.57 -17.25 -0.85
N VAL A 237 10.55 -18.08 -1.07
CA VAL A 237 10.56 -19.49 -0.64
C VAL A 237 11.63 -20.30 -1.37
N ILE A 238 11.77 -20.13 -2.70
CA ILE A 238 12.80 -20.81 -3.49
C ILE A 238 14.20 -20.38 -3.04
N GLY A 239 14.42 -19.10 -2.79
CA GLY A 239 15.71 -18.57 -2.35
C GLY A 239 16.13 -19.10 -0.97
N VAL A 240 15.19 -19.15 -0.02
CA VAL A 240 15.40 -19.80 1.28
C VAL A 240 15.74 -21.28 1.09
N TRP A 241 14.97 -21.97 0.25
CA TRP A 241 15.18 -23.39 -0.03
C TRP A 241 16.56 -23.68 -0.67
N ILE A 242 16.98 -22.88 -1.66
CA ILE A 242 18.33 -22.97 -2.27
C ILE A 242 19.41 -22.81 -1.20
N SER A 243 19.24 -21.82 -0.30
CA SER A 243 20.21 -21.50 0.74
C SER A 243 20.33 -22.61 1.79
N VAL A 244 19.22 -23.19 2.22
CA VAL A 244 19.20 -24.29 3.21
C VAL A 244 19.83 -25.56 2.63
N ASN A 245 19.56 -25.87 1.35
CA ASN A 245 20.10 -27.07 0.70
C ASN A 245 21.55 -26.90 0.20
N ALA A 246 22.12 -25.70 0.30
CA ALA A 246 23.52 -25.45 -0.07
C ALA A 246 24.53 -26.11 0.89
N PHE A 247 24.09 -26.49 2.10
CA PHE A 247 24.93 -27.16 3.10
C PHE A 247 24.50 -28.63 3.26
N PRO A 248 24.93 -29.55 2.40
CA PRO A 248 24.83 -30.97 2.73
C PRO A 248 25.59 -31.24 4.05
N LEU A 249 25.07 -32.13 4.90
CA LEU A 249 25.73 -32.51 6.17
C LEU A 249 27.00 -33.38 5.97
N GLN A 250 27.50 -33.52 4.74
CA GLN A 250 28.61 -34.42 4.43
C GLN A 250 29.95 -33.68 4.47
N LEU A 251 30.84 -34.14 5.35
CA LEU A 251 32.20 -33.64 5.55
C LEU A 251 33.05 -33.89 4.29
N GLY A 252 33.11 -32.92 3.37
CA GLY A 252 33.91 -32.99 2.14
C GLY A 252 33.50 -32.00 1.04
N ILE A 253 32.69 -31.01 1.37
CA ILE A 253 32.06 -30.09 0.42
C ILE A 253 33.04 -29.02 -0.07
N ASP A 254 32.96 -28.72 -1.37
CA ASP A 254 33.53 -27.51 -1.95
C ASP A 254 32.83 -26.28 -1.35
N VAL A 255 33.48 -25.71 -0.32
CA VAL A 255 33.02 -24.54 0.42
C VAL A 255 32.71 -23.37 -0.50
N VAL A 256 33.42 -23.24 -1.62
CA VAL A 256 33.21 -22.16 -2.59
C VAL A 256 31.88 -22.35 -3.32
N ALA A 257 31.59 -23.57 -3.80
CA ALA A 257 30.34 -23.87 -4.49
C ALA A 257 29.12 -23.66 -3.58
N SER A 258 29.18 -24.16 -2.34
CA SER A 258 28.12 -23.94 -1.34
C SER A 258 27.96 -22.48 -0.98
N GLY A 259 29.07 -21.75 -0.79
CA GLY A 259 29.04 -20.30 -0.54
C GLY A 259 28.35 -19.53 -1.66
N LEU A 260 28.68 -19.84 -2.91
CA LEU A 260 28.02 -19.25 -4.09
C LEU A 260 26.52 -19.59 -4.16
N GLN A 261 26.14 -20.82 -3.82
CA GLN A 261 24.74 -21.23 -3.80
C GLN A 261 23.94 -20.49 -2.71
N VAL A 262 24.51 -20.31 -1.52
CA VAL A 262 23.88 -19.49 -0.45
C VAL A 262 23.72 -18.05 -0.91
N LEU A 263 24.76 -17.45 -1.48
CA LEU A 263 24.69 -16.07 -1.99
C LEU A 263 23.64 -15.93 -3.08
N GLY A 264 23.55 -16.90 -3.99
CA GLY A 264 22.52 -16.96 -5.02
C GLY A 264 21.11 -17.06 -4.43
N GLY A 265 20.91 -17.92 -3.43
CA GLY A 265 19.64 -18.06 -2.72
C GLY A 265 19.23 -16.79 -1.98
N LEU A 266 20.15 -16.15 -1.25
CA LEU A 266 19.92 -14.88 -0.55
C LEU A 266 19.57 -13.74 -1.51
N TYR A 267 20.26 -13.66 -2.66
CA TYR A 267 19.92 -12.68 -3.69
C TYR A 267 18.48 -12.86 -4.20
N VAL A 268 18.06 -14.11 -4.43
CA VAL A 268 16.67 -14.41 -4.83
C VAL A 268 15.68 -14.04 -3.74
N VAL A 269 16.01 -14.23 -2.46
CA VAL A 269 15.18 -13.77 -1.33
C VAL A 269 14.99 -12.25 -1.35
N VAL A 270 16.07 -11.49 -1.44
CA VAL A 270 16.01 -10.02 -1.48
C VAL A 270 15.16 -9.53 -2.65
N ARG A 271 15.35 -10.12 -3.84
CA ARG A 271 14.54 -9.82 -5.02
C ARG A 271 13.05 -10.19 -4.83
N GLY A 272 12.79 -11.32 -4.19
CA GLY A 272 11.45 -11.78 -3.85
C GLY A 272 10.72 -10.80 -2.93
N LEU A 273 11.40 -10.35 -1.87
CA LEU A 273 10.87 -9.34 -0.95
C LEU A 273 10.60 -8.00 -1.67
N ASP A 274 11.49 -7.53 -2.54
CA ASP A 274 11.24 -6.32 -3.35
C ASP A 274 10.00 -6.47 -4.25
N ASN A 275 9.80 -7.63 -4.87
CA ASN A 275 8.60 -7.89 -5.67
C ASN A 275 7.32 -7.93 -4.82
N VAL A 276 7.37 -8.45 -3.58
CA VAL A 276 6.25 -8.38 -2.64
C VAL A 276 5.96 -6.93 -2.28
N GLY A 277 6.97 -6.16 -1.84
CA GLY A 277 6.81 -4.75 -1.47
C GLY A 277 6.23 -3.90 -2.60
N ASN A 278 6.77 -4.04 -3.81
CA ASN A 278 6.26 -3.36 -4.99
C ASN A 278 4.83 -3.79 -5.35
N GLY A 279 4.50 -5.07 -5.17
CA GLY A 279 3.15 -5.59 -5.40
C GLY A 279 2.12 -5.13 -4.36
N LEU A 280 2.56 -4.74 -3.17
CA LEU A 280 1.69 -4.22 -2.10
C LEU A 280 1.47 -2.70 -2.19
N LYS A 281 2.22 -1.97 -3.02
CA LYS A 281 2.05 -0.52 -3.20
C LYS A 281 0.60 -0.18 -3.58
N GLY A 282 0.04 0.85 -2.94
CA GLY A 282 -1.35 1.26 -3.15
C GLY A 282 -2.41 0.40 -2.45
N THR A 283 -2.02 -0.67 -1.76
CA THR A 283 -2.92 -1.46 -0.89
C THR A 283 -2.84 -0.97 0.56
N ARG A 284 -3.81 -1.38 1.38
CA ARG A 284 -3.78 -1.10 2.84
C ARG A 284 -2.57 -1.71 3.58
N TYR A 285 -1.85 -2.63 2.95
CA TYR A 285 -0.71 -3.34 3.55
C TYR A 285 0.64 -2.71 3.23
N ALA A 286 0.69 -1.77 2.27
CA ALA A 286 1.93 -1.07 1.93
C ALA A 286 2.59 -0.40 3.15
N PRO A 287 1.84 0.29 4.04
CA PRO A 287 2.45 0.94 5.19
C PRO A 287 2.99 -0.06 6.24
N ILE A 288 2.36 -1.24 6.36
CA ILE A 288 2.85 -2.31 7.23
C ILE A 288 4.17 -2.83 6.67
N TRP A 289 4.23 -3.07 5.36
CA TRP A 289 5.45 -3.51 4.68
C TRP A 289 6.60 -2.51 4.88
N GLN A 290 6.36 -1.23 4.64
CA GLN A 290 7.35 -0.17 4.84
C GLN A 290 7.86 -0.12 6.27
N LYS A 291 7.00 -0.33 7.28
CA LYS A 291 7.42 -0.34 8.69
C LYS A 291 8.46 -1.43 9.01
N PHE A 292 8.43 -2.57 8.31
CA PHE A 292 9.35 -3.68 8.56
C PHE A 292 10.58 -3.69 7.64
N PHE A 293 10.46 -3.16 6.42
CA PHE A 293 11.48 -3.31 5.38
C PHE A 293 11.97 -2.00 4.74
N GLY A 294 11.42 -0.84 5.12
CA GLY A 294 11.79 0.49 4.64
C GLY A 294 12.42 1.34 5.73
#